data_AF-A0A960S8A9-F1
#
_entry.id   AF-A0A960S8A9-F1
#
_cell.length_a   1.000
_cell.length_b   1.000
_cell.length_c   1.000
_cell.angle_alpha   90.00
_cell.angle_beta   90.00
_cell.angle_gamma   90.00
#
_symmetry.space_group_name_H-M   'P 1'
#
loop_
_entity.id
_entity.type
_entity.pdbx_description
1 polymer ?
#
loop_
_entity_poly.entity_id
_entity_poly.type
_entity_poly.pdbx_seq_one_letter_code
_entity_poly.pdbx_strand_id
1 'polypeptide(L)'
;MKKLFLFLFILQAYGADYSTIRDELLLADDQAHGVTRLNQVSGNKDFRQLVDGKIWFLSYGTELYAYASESVDDTSWGCAWRAIQTTLTAYLRGVPTFKELYETYGGRPFMQEQLDELYPEYKDQQWLAPHETWNMWSDPVIGKMILHSLGIPSTLVSLNGIAPSKSPKVTDVTIDYKTFRRLVLQHFRKGGSPVMIDNSSYAMNILGAGKWGNHLYLLIGDPHLNFERDANPLNGLYVVELDRDGALVELVYPMIKNHFDPESYRAFNTFGNQNWNLLFAE
;
A
#
# COMPACT_ATOMS: atom_id res chain seq x y z
N MET A 1 -14.19 -36.79 -25.26
CA MET A 1 -12.80 -37.25 -25.44
C MET A 1 -12.38 -37.42 -26.92
N LYS A 2 -12.84 -36.59 -27.88
CA LYS A 2 -12.38 -36.64 -29.30
C LYS A 2 -12.38 -35.28 -30.04
N LYS A 3 -12.23 -34.15 -29.32
CA LYS A 3 -12.03 -32.81 -29.92
C LYS A 3 -10.94 -32.00 -29.20
N LEU A 4 -9.97 -32.68 -28.58
CA LEU A 4 -8.88 -32.06 -27.80
C LEU A 4 -7.48 -32.42 -28.34
N PHE A 5 -7.38 -32.84 -29.60
CA PHE A 5 -6.13 -33.39 -30.14
C PHE A 5 -5.57 -32.66 -31.38
N LEU A 6 -6.18 -31.55 -31.80
CA LEU A 6 -5.76 -30.85 -33.03
C LEU A 6 -5.29 -29.40 -32.81
N PHE A 7 -4.98 -29.00 -31.56
CA PHE A 7 -4.49 -27.65 -31.27
C PHE A 7 -3.15 -27.63 -30.52
N LEU A 8 -2.48 -28.78 -30.40
CA LEU A 8 -1.24 -28.93 -29.62
C LEU A 8 0.06 -28.89 -30.44
N PHE A 9 0.00 -28.61 -31.75
CA PHE A 9 1.19 -28.70 -32.62
C PHE A 9 1.70 -27.37 -33.19
N ILE A 10 1.13 -26.21 -32.84
CA ILE A 10 1.51 -24.91 -33.44
C ILE A 10 2.28 -23.98 -32.48
N LEU A 11 2.53 -24.37 -31.21
CA LEU A 11 3.16 -23.47 -30.22
C LEU A 11 4.58 -23.89 -29.80
N GLN A 12 5.26 -24.76 -30.56
CA GLN A 12 6.63 -25.17 -30.26
C GLN A 12 7.72 -24.36 -30.99
N ALA A 13 7.36 -23.27 -31.70
CA ALA A 13 8.29 -22.58 -32.61
C ALA A 13 8.87 -21.24 -32.14
N TYR A 14 8.42 -20.64 -31.02
CA TYR A 14 8.93 -19.31 -30.61
C TYR A 14 9.08 -19.20 -29.09
N GLY A 15 10.14 -19.80 -28.55
CA GLY A 15 10.45 -19.89 -27.12
C GLY A 15 10.48 -18.56 -26.37
N ALA A 16 9.33 -18.18 -25.81
CA ALA A 16 9.19 -17.25 -24.70
C ALA A 16 8.26 -17.88 -23.67
N ASP A 17 8.83 -18.33 -22.55
CA ASP A 17 8.09 -18.88 -21.41
C ASP A 17 7.83 -17.78 -20.38
N TYR A 18 6.59 -17.26 -20.38
CA TYR A 18 6.06 -16.33 -19.37
C TYR A 18 4.54 -16.55 -19.14
N SER A 19 4.05 -17.79 -19.24
CA SER A 19 2.61 -18.06 -19.07
C SER A 19 2.33 -19.29 -18.23
N THR A 20 2.34 -19.12 -16.92
CA THR A 20 1.20 -19.52 -16.08
C THR A 20 0.96 -18.43 -15.04
N ILE A 21 0.65 -17.23 -15.55
CA ILE A 21 -0.16 -16.27 -14.81
C ILE A 21 -1.53 -16.91 -14.67
N ARG A 22 -1.91 -17.16 -13.41
CA ARG A 22 -3.22 -17.62 -12.95
C ARG A 22 -4.34 -16.84 -13.64
N ASP A 23 -5.15 -17.55 -14.43
CA ASP A 23 -6.53 -17.18 -14.66
C ASP A 23 -7.42 -18.20 -13.94
N GLU A 24 -8.06 -17.73 -12.86
CA GLU A 24 -9.46 -17.98 -12.50
C GLU A 24 -9.71 -17.26 -11.16
N LEU A 25 -9.94 -15.94 -11.26
CA LEU A 25 -10.52 -15.18 -10.17
C LEU A 25 -12.03 -15.46 -10.13
N LEU A 26 -12.46 -15.93 -8.97
CA LEU A 26 -13.84 -15.87 -8.52
C LEU A 26 -14.33 -14.42 -8.59
N LEU A 27 -15.12 -14.10 -9.63
CA LEU A 27 -16.05 -12.99 -9.63
C LEU A 27 -17.22 -13.38 -8.71
N ALA A 28 -17.02 -13.25 -7.40
CA ALA A 28 -18.13 -13.13 -6.47
C ALA A 28 -18.46 -11.64 -6.38
N ASP A 29 -19.64 -11.34 -6.91
CA ASP A 29 -20.35 -10.07 -6.93
C ASP A 29 -20.74 -9.72 -5.48
N ASP A 30 -19.87 -8.99 -4.79
CA ASP A 30 -20.23 -8.30 -3.56
C ASP A 30 -19.49 -6.96 -3.56
N GLN A 31 -20.12 -5.96 -4.17
CA GLN A 31 -19.65 -4.57 -4.11
C GLN A 31 -19.92 -4.03 -2.70
N ALA A 32 -19.14 -4.51 -1.72
CA ALA A 32 -19.01 -3.84 -0.45
C ALA A 32 -18.50 -2.42 -0.72
N HIS A 33 -19.31 -1.44 -0.34
CA HIS A 33 -19.13 -0.02 -0.66
C HIS A 33 -17.72 0.49 -0.36
N GLY A 34 -16.93 0.80 -1.41
CA GLY A 34 -15.66 1.51 -1.31
C GLY A 34 -14.37 0.67 -1.36
N VAL A 35 -14.45 -0.65 -1.60
CA VAL A 35 -13.26 -1.53 -1.67
C VAL A 35 -12.87 -1.85 -3.12
N THR A 36 -11.60 -1.63 -3.47
CA THR A 36 -11.04 -1.90 -4.80
C THR A 36 -10.14 -3.14 -4.79
N ARG A 37 -10.42 -4.16 -5.62
CA ARG A 37 -9.56 -5.37 -5.74
C ARG A 37 -8.50 -5.21 -6.83
N LEU A 38 -7.22 -5.35 -6.51
CA LEU A 38 -6.12 -5.20 -7.48
C LEU A 38 -6.14 -6.21 -8.63
N ASN A 39 -6.72 -7.40 -8.43
CA ASN A 39 -6.84 -8.39 -9.50
C ASN A 39 -7.76 -7.90 -10.65
N GLN A 40 -8.65 -6.93 -10.38
CA GLN A 40 -9.44 -6.26 -11.43
C GLN A 40 -8.59 -5.25 -12.23
N VAL A 41 -7.51 -4.74 -11.63
CA VAL A 41 -6.62 -3.73 -12.23
C VAL A 41 -5.70 -4.34 -13.28
N SER A 42 -5.11 -5.52 -13.02
CA SER A 42 -4.24 -6.20 -13.99
C SER A 42 -4.97 -6.69 -15.25
N GLY A 43 -6.29 -6.89 -15.16
CA GLY A 43 -7.16 -7.19 -16.29
C GLY A 43 -7.56 -5.97 -17.12
N ASN A 44 -7.40 -4.77 -16.57
CA ASN A 44 -7.86 -3.52 -17.18
C ASN A 44 -6.97 -3.10 -18.35
N LYS A 45 -7.58 -2.73 -19.49
CA LYS A 45 -6.85 -2.31 -20.70
C LYS A 45 -6.04 -1.04 -20.50
N ASP A 46 -6.53 -0.08 -19.73
CA ASP A 46 -5.87 1.20 -19.50
C ASP A 46 -4.63 1.00 -18.64
N PHE A 47 -4.72 0.15 -17.60
CA PHE A 47 -3.56 -0.25 -16.81
C PHE A 47 -2.53 -1.00 -17.67
N ARG A 48 -2.97 -1.94 -18.52
CA ARG A 48 -2.08 -2.67 -19.45
C ARG A 48 -1.33 -1.75 -20.41
N GLN A 49 -1.97 -0.71 -20.93
CA GLN A 49 -1.29 0.31 -21.75
C GLN A 49 -0.26 1.10 -20.94
N LEU A 50 -0.58 1.43 -19.68
CA LEU A 50 0.30 2.16 -18.75
C LEU A 50 1.60 1.41 -18.43
N VAL A 51 1.52 0.08 -18.41
CA VAL A 51 2.64 -0.83 -18.11
C VAL A 51 3.33 -1.39 -19.35
N ASP A 52 2.85 -1.09 -20.57
CA ASP A 52 3.41 -1.66 -21.79
C ASP A 52 4.90 -1.31 -21.97
N GLY A 53 5.70 -2.32 -22.27
CA GLY A 53 7.17 -2.25 -22.30
C GLY A 53 7.88 -2.16 -20.95
N LYS A 54 7.19 -1.86 -19.82
CA LYS A 54 7.83 -1.65 -18.50
C LYS A 54 7.84 -2.95 -17.68
N ILE A 55 8.88 -3.15 -16.86
CA ILE A 55 8.91 -4.25 -15.87
C ILE A 55 8.15 -3.80 -14.63
N TRP A 56 7.07 -4.52 -14.27
CA TRP A 56 6.21 -4.25 -13.12
C TRP A 56 6.06 -5.47 -12.23
N PHE A 57 5.99 -5.23 -10.92
CA PHE A 57 5.68 -6.22 -9.91
C PHE A 57 4.57 -5.67 -9.01
N LEU A 58 3.52 -6.47 -8.80
CA LEU A 58 2.29 -6.05 -8.11
C LEU A 58 2.01 -6.93 -6.90
N SER A 59 1.32 -6.36 -5.92
CA SER A 59 0.81 -7.08 -4.76
C SER A 59 -0.55 -7.73 -5.04
N TYR A 60 -0.54 -8.87 -5.73
CA TYR A 60 -1.77 -9.56 -6.13
C TYR A 60 -2.65 -9.95 -4.92
N GLY A 61 -3.97 -9.88 -5.10
CA GLY A 61 -4.93 -10.24 -4.05
C GLY A 61 -5.19 -9.15 -3.01
N THR A 62 -4.58 -7.98 -3.14
CA THR A 62 -4.85 -6.84 -2.24
C THR A 62 -6.20 -6.20 -2.52
N GLU A 63 -6.89 -5.83 -1.45
CA GLU A 63 -8.05 -4.94 -1.43
C GLU A 63 -7.64 -3.57 -0.92
N LEU A 64 -7.87 -2.51 -1.71
CA LEU A 64 -7.64 -1.14 -1.31
C LEU A 64 -8.86 -0.61 -0.56
N TYR A 65 -8.63 -0.16 0.67
CA TYR A 65 -9.60 0.54 1.49
C TYR A 65 -9.30 2.04 1.42
N ALA A 66 -10.35 2.84 1.21
CA ALA A 66 -10.28 4.30 1.17
C ALA A 66 -11.20 4.93 2.22
N TYR A 67 -11.17 6.26 2.35
CA TYR A 67 -12.15 6.98 3.15
C TYR A 67 -13.58 6.61 2.81
N ALA A 68 -14.46 6.69 3.81
CA ALA A 68 -15.87 6.36 3.68
C ALA A 68 -16.18 4.88 3.38
N SER A 69 -15.15 4.02 3.32
CA SER A 69 -15.36 2.57 3.26
C SER A 69 -16.11 2.11 4.50
N GLU A 70 -16.92 1.07 4.35
CA GLU A 70 -17.68 0.48 5.47
C GLU A 70 -18.64 1.47 6.15
N SER A 71 -19.03 2.54 5.44
CA SER A 71 -19.90 3.62 5.94
C SER A 71 -19.37 4.36 7.17
N VAL A 72 -18.05 4.36 7.38
CA VAL A 72 -17.39 5.13 8.44
C VAL A 72 -16.95 6.48 7.88
N ASP A 73 -17.35 7.59 8.50
CA ASP A 73 -16.83 8.91 8.14
C ASP A 73 -15.46 9.14 8.78
N ASP A 74 -14.42 8.66 8.09
CA ASP A 74 -13.02 8.77 8.49
C ASP A 74 -12.23 9.79 7.67
N THR A 75 -12.92 10.68 6.95
CA THR A 75 -12.28 11.67 6.10
C THR A 75 -11.41 12.61 6.92
N SER A 76 -10.22 12.90 6.39
CA SER A 76 -9.15 13.75 6.96
C SER A 76 -8.35 13.14 8.11
N TRP A 77 -8.71 11.96 8.62
CA TRP A 77 -8.02 11.38 9.78
C TRP A 77 -7.78 9.87 9.70
N GLY A 78 -8.53 9.13 8.89
CA GLY A 78 -8.47 7.68 8.81
C GLY A 78 -7.39 7.10 7.89
N CYS A 79 -6.56 7.91 7.22
CA CYS A 79 -5.76 7.42 6.08
C CYS A 79 -4.79 6.31 6.48
N ALA A 80 -4.14 6.47 7.63
CA ALA A 80 -3.25 5.45 8.15
C ALA A 80 -3.98 4.17 8.54
N TRP A 81 -5.17 4.26 9.12
CA TRP A 81 -6.01 3.08 9.42
C TRP A 81 -6.41 2.34 8.15
N ARG A 82 -6.80 3.06 7.09
CA ARG A 82 -7.13 2.48 5.79
C ARG A 82 -5.90 1.86 5.11
N ALA A 83 -4.73 2.44 5.28
CA ALA A 83 -3.49 1.89 4.78
C ALA A 83 -3.06 0.61 5.54
N ILE A 84 -3.31 0.55 6.85
CA ILE A 84 -3.14 -0.67 7.66
C ILE A 84 -4.15 -1.74 7.20
N GLN A 85 -5.42 -1.39 7.07
CA GLN A 85 -6.49 -2.29 6.61
C GLN A 85 -6.14 -2.88 5.23
N THR A 86 -5.72 -2.04 4.29
CA THR A 86 -5.23 -2.46 2.96
C THR A 86 -4.04 -3.42 3.07
N THR A 87 -3.07 -3.15 3.94
CA THR A 87 -1.90 -4.03 4.14
C THR A 87 -2.31 -5.42 4.65
N LEU A 88 -3.27 -5.48 5.56
CA LEU A 88 -3.76 -6.73 6.14
C LEU A 88 -4.44 -7.65 5.12
N THR A 89 -4.96 -7.11 4.01
CA THR A 89 -5.64 -7.91 2.96
C THR A 89 -4.73 -8.90 2.26
N ALA A 90 -3.41 -8.65 2.28
CA ALA A 90 -2.43 -9.59 1.74
C ALA A 90 -2.30 -10.87 2.58
N TYR A 91 -2.72 -10.84 3.86
CA TYR A 91 -2.49 -11.92 4.83
C TYR A 91 -3.80 -12.52 5.36
N LEU A 92 -4.87 -11.74 5.41
CA LEU A 92 -6.14 -12.13 6.04
C LEU A 92 -7.25 -12.26 5.01
N ARG A 93 -8.02 -13.36 5.09
CA ARG A 93 -9.24 -13.57 4.27
C ARG A 93 -10.47 -12.86 4.82
N GLY A 94 -10.40 -12.37 6.05
CA GLY A 94 -11.43 -11.55 6.71
C GLY A 94 -10.71 -10.44 7.46
N VAL A 95 -10.43 -9.35 6.75
CA VAL A 95 -9.75 -8.20 7.32
C VAL A 95 -10.69 -7.56 8.35
N PRO A 96 -10.20 -7.19 9.55
CA PRO A 96 -11.05 -6.52 10.52
C PRO A 96 -11.61 -5.22 9.95
N THR A 97 -12.85 -4.90 10.29
CA THR A 97 -13.47 -3.63 9.93
C THR A 97 -12.70 -2.48 10.54
N PHE A 98 -12.88 -1.26 10.02
CA PHE A 98 -12.27 -0.06 10.61
C PHE A 98 -12.56 0.06 12.11
N LYS A 99 -13.82 -0.18 12.49
CA LYS A 99 -14.25 -0.11 13.88
C LYS A 99 -13.51 -1.15 14.74
N GLU A 100 -13.42 -2.40 14.28
CA GLU A 100 -12.69 -3.45 14.99
C GLU A 100 -11.20 -3.13 15.10
N LEU A 101 -10.56 -2.64 14.03
CA LEU A 101 -9.17 -2.20 14.05
C LEU A 101 -8.96 -1.12 15.11
N TYR A 102 -9.77 -0.06 15.07
CA TYR A 102 -9.64 1.08 15.96
C TYR A 102 -9.92 0.69 17.41
N GLU A 103 -11.02 0.00 17.70
CA GLU A 103 -11.41 -0.35 19.07
C GLU A 103 -10.46 -1.37 19.70
N THR A 104 -9.97 -2.34 18.92
CA THR A 104 -9.09 -3.39 19.43
C THR A 104 -7.67 -2.89 19.64
N TYR A 105 -7.14 -2.12 18.67
CA TYR A 105 -5.72 -1.79 18.66
C TYR A 105 -5.43 -0.36 19.07
N GLY A 106 -6.36 0.59 18.96
CA GLY A 106 -6.10 2.02 19.20
C GLY A 106 -5.86 2.43 20.66
N GLY A 107 -6.04 1.52 21.62
CA GLY A 107 -5.91 1.80 23.05
C GLY A 107 -4.47 1.75 23.56
N ARG A 108 -4.14 2.63 24.52
CA ARG A 108 -2.81 2.65 25.16
C ARG A 108 -2.37 1.30 25.74
N PRO A 109 -3.21 0.51 26.44
CA PRO A 109 -2.76 -0.77 27.01
C PRO A 109 -2.17 -1.72 25.96
N PHE A 110 -2.88 -1.91 24.85
CA PHE A 110 -2.40 -2.73 23.74
C PHE A 110 -1.09 -2.18 23.17
N MET A 111 -1.07 -0.90 22.81
CA MET A 111 0.09 -0.28 22.17
C MET A 111 1.33 -0.27 23.05
N GLN A 112 1.18 -0.07 24.37
CA GLN A 112 2.30 -0.14 25.31
C GLN A 112 2.85 -1.55 25.43
N GLU A 113 1.98 -2.57 25.50
CA GLU A 113 2.41 -3.98 25.52
C GLU A 113 3.24 -4.32 24.28
N GLN A 114 2.77 -3.93 23.09
CA GLN A 114 3.50 -4.17 21.85
C GLN A 114 4.81 -3.37 21.77
N LEU A 115 4.83 -2.12 22.27
CA LEU A 115 6.04 -1.31 22.32
C LEU A 115 7.11 -1.94 23.23
N ASP A 116 6.70 -2.39 24.42
CA ASP A 116 7.61 -2.99 25.40
C ASP A 116 8.23 -4.30 24.87
N GLU A 117 7.49 -5.05 24.06
CA GLU A 117 7.98 -6.28 23.42
C GLU A 117 8.91 -5.99 22.23
N LEU A 118 8.50 -5.11 21.31
CA LEU A 118 9.25 -4.83 20.09
C LEU A 118 10.47 -3.93 20.31
N TYR A 119 10.33 -2.95 21.20
CA TYR A 119 11.25 -1.82 21.37
C TYR A 119 11.43 -1.47 22.86
N PRO A 120 11.89 -2.41 23.71
CA PRO A 120 11.96 -2.24 25.17
C PRO A 120 12.79 -1.03 25.60
N GLU A 121 13.76 -0.61 24.80
CA GLU A 121 14.60 0.57 25.05
C GLU A 121 13.86 1.91 24.86
N TYR A 122 12.65 1.88 24.28
CA TYR A 122 11.79 3.05 24.04
C TYR A 122 10.55 3.11 24.94
N LYS A 123 10.38 2.15 25.87
CA LYS A 123 9.19 2.04 26.72
C LYS A 123 8.84 3.31 27.52
N ASP A 124 9.86 4.08 27.91
CA ASP A 124 9.72 5.28 28.73
C ASP A 124 9.50 6.56 27.88
N GLN A 125 9.42 6.44 26.55
CA GLN A 125 9.16 7.57 25.68
C GLN A 125 7.75 8.12 25.93
N GLN A 126 7.60 9.45 25.87
CA GLN A 126 6.28 10.09 25.85
C GLN A 126 5.73 10.12 24.41
N TRP A 127 4.51 9.62 24.25
CA TRP A 127 3.76 9.55 22.99
C TRP A 127 2.25 9.42 23.30
N LEU A 128 1.40 9.55 22.29
CA LEU A 128 -0.07 9.46 22.43
C LEU A 128 -0.60 8.25 21.67
N ALA A 129 -1.45 7.46 22.33
CA ALA A 129 -2.21 6.40 21.65
C ALA A 129 -3.35 7.01 20.82
N PRO A 130 -3.80 6.33 19.75
CA PRO A 130 -4.90 6.84 18.91
C PRO A 130 -6.13 7.29 19.70
N HIS A 131 -6.58 6.49 20.68
CA HIS A 131 -7.75 6.79 21.54
C HIS A 131 -7.60 8.06 22.40
N GLU A 132 -6.38 8.56 22.56
CA GLU A 132 -6.08 9.75 23.36
C GLU A 132 -5.95 11.02 22.51
N THR A 133 -6.10 10.88 21.19
CA THR A 133 -6.05 11.99 20.25
C THR A 133 -7.45 12.30 19.74
N TRP A 134 -7.78 13.59 19.63
CA TRP A 134 -9.08 14.02 19.10
C TRP A 134 -9.29 13.62 17.64
N ASN A 135 -8.20 13.37 16.89
CA ASN A 135 -8.23 12.97 15.49
C ASN A 135 -7.95 11.48 15.28
N MET A 136 -7.96 10.66 16.33
CA MET A 136 -7.86 9.19 16.22
C MET A 136 -6.70 8.73 15.33
N TRP A 137 -5.58 9.46 15.36
CA TRP A 137 -4.51 9.36 14.38
C TRP A 137 -3.79 8.01 14.45
N SER A 138 -3.20 7.57 13.32
CA SER A 138 -2.39 6.36 13.23
C SER A 138 -1.21 6.54 12.27
N ASP A 139 -0.29 5.58 12.21
CA ASP A 139 0.91 5.61 11.34
C ASP A 139 1.54 4.20 11.16
N PRO A 140 2.67 4.08 10.45
CA PRO A 140 3.38 2.81 10.27
C PRO A 140 3.89 2.15 11.56
N VAL A 141 4.15 2.91 12.63
CA VAL A 141 4.57 2.34 13.93
C VAL A 141 3.41 1.55 14.53
N ILE A 142 2.20 2.13 14.47
CA ILE A 142 0.98 1.44 14.90
C ILE A 142 0.71 0.22 14.01
N GLY A 143 0.88 0.35 12.69
CA GLY A 143 0.79 -0.78 11.77
C GLY A 143 1.76 -1.91 12.14
N LYS A 144 3.01 -1.60 12.49
CA LYS A 144 4.03 -2.56 12.94
C LYS A 144 3.57 -3.32 14.20
N MET A 145 3.01 -2.61 15.19
CA MET A 145 2.50 -3.23 16.42
C MET A 145 1.32 -4.16 16.16
N ILE A 146 0.42 -3.78 15.25
CA ILE A 146 -0.73 -4.63 14.85
C ILE A 146 -0.25 -5.87 14.10
N LEU A 147 0.68 -5.74 13.14
CA LEU A 147 1.22 -6.89 12.43
C LEU A 147 1.95 -7.85 13.37
N HIS A 148 2.71 -7.32 14.33
CA HIS A 148 3.39 -8.12 15.34
C HIS A 148 2.41 -8.93 16.21
N SER A 149 1.34 -8.30 16.71
CA SER A 149 0.34 -9.00 17.52
C SER A 149 -0.41 -10.10 16.75
N LEU A 150 -0.47 -9.98 15.43
CA LEU A 150 -1.04 -10.98 14.52
C LEU A 150 -0.02 -12.04 14.06
N GLY A 151 1.23 -11.95 14.52
CA GLY A 151 2.31 -12.86 14.12
C GLY A 151 2.74 -12.70 12.66
N ILE A 152 2.49 -11.54 12.04
CA ILE A 152 2.87 -11.22 10.67
C ILE A 152 4.25 -10.53 10.70
N PRO A 153 5.30 -11.15 10.13
CA PRO A 153 6.61 -10.53 10.02
C PRO A 153 6.52 -9.19 9.30
N SER A 154 7.24 -8.20 9.79
CA SER A 154 7.27 -6.88 9.19
C SER A 154 8.53 -6.13 9.56
N THR A 155 8.91 -5.16 8.73
CA THR A 155 10.06 -4.28 8.91
C THR A 155 9.60 -2.83 8.83
N LEU A 156 9.86 -2.07 9.89
CA LEU A 156 9.63 -0.63 9.95
C LEU A 156 10.88 0.12 9.49
N VAL A 157 10.76 0.87 8.40
CA VAL A 157 11.87 1.53 7.73
C VAL A 157 11.66 3.04 7.72
N SER A 158 12.69 3.80 8.07
CA SER A 158 12.70 5.25 7.92
C SER A 158 13.54 5.66 6.71
N LEU A 159 12.92 6.28 5.71
CA LEU A 159 13.60 6.87 4.56
C LEU A 159 14.04 8.29 4.92
N ASN A 160 15.34 8.57 4.82
CA ASN A 160 15.99 9.85 5.16
C ASN A 160 15.88 10.31 6.62
N GLY A 161 15.26 9.49 7.48
CA GLY A 161 15.07 9.75 8.90
C GLY A 161 13.63 9.51 9.32
N ILE A 162 13.37 9.54 10.63
CA ILE A 162 12.04 9.33 11.19
C ILE A 162 11.16 10.54 10.86
N ALA A 163 10.03 10.31 10.20
CA ALA A 163 9.06 11.38 9.94
C ALA A 163 8.45 11.88 11.26
N PRO A 164 8.05 13.17 11.36
CA PRO A 164 7.35 13.67 12.54
C PRO A 164 6.12 12.81 12.85
N SER A 165 5.93 12.42 14.10
CA SER A 165 4.84 11.52 14.46
C SER A 165 4.42 11.69 15.92
N LYS A 166 3.17 11.31 16.24
CA LYS A 166 2.66 11.26 17.62
C LYS A 166 2.97 9.91 18.29
N SER A 167 3.38 8.90 17.52
CA SER A 167 3.81 7.58 18.01
C SER A 167 5.24 7.64 18.58
N PRO A 168 5.70 6.56 19.23
CA PRO A 168 7.11 6.40 19.58
C PRO A 168 8.03 6.61 18.37
N LYS A 169 9.19 7.22 18.60
CA LYS A 169 10.16 7.55 17.53
C LYS A 169 11.07 6.36 17.31
N VAL A 170 10.48 5.28 16.79
CA VAL A 170 11.13 3.99 16.58
C VAL A 170 11.26 3.69 15.09
N THR A 171 12.27 2.89 14.75
CA THR A 171 12.49 2.37 13.39
C THR A 171 13.41 1.16 13.49
N ASP A 172 13.19 0.14 12.65
CA ASP A 172 14.08 -1.01 12.59
C ASP A 172 15.36 -0.63 11.81
N VAL A 173 15.23 0.24 10.81
CA VAL A 173 16.35 0.69 9.98
C VAL A 173 16.08 2.04 9.33
N THR A 174 17.11 2.89 9.27
CA THR A 174 17.08 4.12 8.46
C THR A 174 17.85 3.91 7.16
N ILE A 175 17.27 4.28 6.03
CA ILE A 175 17.85 4.13 4.68
C ILE A 175 17.79 5.42 3.87
N ASP A 176 18.62 5.50 2.83
CA ASP A 176 18.54 6.56 1.82
C ASP A 176 17.63 6.18 0.64
N TYR A 177 17.31 7.16 -0.22
CA TYR A 177 16.45 6.92 -1.39
C TYR A 177 17.04 5.88 -2.36
N LYS A 178 18.36 5.85 -2.53
CA LYS A 178 19.02 4.86 -3.40
C LYS A 178 18.79 3.43 -2.91
N THR A 179 18.85 3.23 -1.60
CA THR A 179 18.57 1.95 -0.94
C THR A 179 17.08 1.62 -1.04
N PHE A 180 16.19 2.58 -0.79
CA PHE A 180 14.75 2.42 -0.94
C PHE A 180 14.38 1.91 -2.35
N ARG A 181 14.91 2.55 -3.39
CA ARG A 181 14.64 2.17 -4.79
C ARG A 181 14.98 0.70 -5.06
N ARG A 182 16.09 0.20 -4.52
CA ARG A 182 16.48 -1.21 -4.66
C ARG A 182 15.58 -2.12 -3.83
N LEU A 183 15.30 -1.73 -2.58
CA LEU A 183 14.49 -2.50 -1.64
C LEU A 183 13.07 -2.70 -2.17
N VAL A 184 12.39 -1.64 -2.59
CA VAL A 184 10.99 -1.69 -3.05
C VAL A 184 10.84 -2.55 -4.31
N LEU A 185 11.79 -2.46 -5.26
CA LEU A 185 11.78 -3.31 -6.45
C LEU A 185 12.02 -4.78 -6.09
N GLN A 186 12.93 -5.06 -5.16
CA GLN A 186 13.21 -6.43 -4.71
C GLN A 186 12.02 -7.03 -3.94
N HIS A 187 11.37 -6.23 -3.10
CA HIS A 187 10.17 -6.59 -2.35
C HIS A 187 9.08 -7.10 -3.27
N PHE A 188 8.61 -6.27 -4.21
CA PHE A 188 7.54 -6.68 -5.12
C PHE A 188 7.97 -7.78 -6.10
N ARG A 189 9.25 -7.83 -6.51
CA ARG A 189 9.76 -8.92 -7.35
C ARG A 189 9.61 -10.30 -6.70
N LYS A 190 9.62 -10.37 -5.37
CA LYS A 190 9.40 -11.61 -4.61
C LYS A 190 7.91 -11.89 -4.33
N GLY A 191 7.00 -11.08 -4.86
CA GLY A 191 5.57 -11.17 -4.57
C GLY A 191 5.17 -10.48 -3.27
N GLY A 192 5.91 -9.45 -2.85
CA GLY A 192 5.66 -8.74 -1.59
C GLY A 192 4.26 -8.12 -1.47
N SER A 193 3.82 -7.97 -0.21
CA SER A 193 2.56 -7.31 0.16
C SER A 193 2.59 -5.80 -0.13
N PRO A 194 1.46 -5.08 0.04
CA PRO A 194 1.49 -3.62 0.05
C PRO A 194 2.52 -3.10 1.05
N VAL A 195 3.15 -1.97 0.71
CA VAL A 195 4.04 -1.23 1.60
C VAL A 195 3.30 0.01 2.04
N MET A 196 2.97 0.12 3.32
CA MET A 196 2.39 1.35 3.86
C MET A 196 3.48 2.43 3.92
N ILE A 197 3.16 3.65 3.51
CA ILE A 197 4.05 4.80 3.53
C ILE A 197 3.37 5.98 4.22
N ASP A 198 4.13 6.76 4.99
CA ASP A 198 3.62 7.91 5.74
C ASP A 198 4.70 8.99 5.87
N ASN A 199 4.36 10.24 5.58
CA ASN A 199 5.27 11.40 5.71
C ASN A 199 4.85 12.41 6.79
N SER A 200 4.11 11.97 7.81
CA SER A 200 3.42 12.75 8.86
C SER A 200 2.12 13.44 8.46
N SER A 201 1.88 13.65 7.17
CA SER A 201 0.68 14.33 6.67
C SER A 201 -0.26 13.38 5.95
N TYR A 202 0.31 12.47 5.14
CA TYR A 202 -0.45 11.55 4.29
C TYR A 202 0.06 10.13 4.46
N ALA A 203 -0.86 9.20 4.69
CA ALA A 203 -0.59 7.77 4.72
C ALA A 203 -1.22 7.07 3.51
N MET A 204 -0.48 6.18 2.88
CA MET A 204 -0.85 5.53 1.61
C MET A 204 -0.25 4.13 1.54
N ASN A 205 -0.53 3.40 0.46
CA ASN A 205 0.17 2.17 0.14
C ASN A 205 0.88 2.25 -1.21
N ILE A 206 2.09 1.72 -1.28
CA ILE A 206 2.67 1.26 -2.55
C ILE A 206 2.13 -0.15 -2.79
N LEU A 207 1.46 -0.34 -3.91
CA LEU A 207 0.81 -1.60 -4.31
C LEU A 207 1.63 -2.36 -5.36
N GLY A 208 2.66 -1.72 -5.89
CA GLY A 208 3.57 -2.30 -6.85
C GLY A 208 4.68 -1.34 -7.22
N ALA A 209 5.75 -1.88 -7.80
CA ALA A 209 6.87 -1.09 -8.28
C ALA A 209 7.35 -1.58 -9.65
N GLY A 210 7.79 -0.62 -10.45
CA GLY A 210 8.37 -0.88 -11.77
C GLY A 210 9.60 -0.03 -12.03
N LYS A 211 10.37 -0.41 -13.04
CA LYS A 211 11.57 0.32 -13.45
C LYS A 211 11.65 0.42 -14.97
N TRP A 212 11.92 1.63 -15.45
CA TRP A 212 12.24 1.89 -16.84
C TRP A 212 13.39 2.90 -16.92
N GLY A 213 14.48 2.51 -17.60
CA GLY A 213 15.72 3.29 -17.59
C GLY A 213 16.20 3.60 -16.16
N ASN A 214 16.35 4.90 -15.87
CA ASN A 214 16.75 5.39 -14.55
C ASN A 214 15.59 5.76 -13.63
N HIS A 215 14.35 5.64 -14.10
CA HIS A 215 13.18 6.04 -13.34
C HIS A 215 12.63 4.88 -12.51
N LEU A 216 11.97 5.21 -11.41
CA LEU A 216 11.22 4.31 -10.56
C LEU A 216 9.73 4.63 -10.73
N TYR A 217 8.92 3.60 -10.90
CA TYR A 217 7.47 3.72 -10.99
C TYR A 217 6.87 3.08 -9.76
N LEU A 218 5.99 3.79 -9.07
CA LEU A 218 5.25 3.27 -7.92
C LEU A 218 3.76 3.30 -8.24
N LEU A 219 3.09 2.15 -8.11
CA LEU A 219 1.63 2.11 -8.11
C LEU A 219 1.17 2.45 -6.70
N ILE A 220 0.49 3.59 -6.54
CA ILE A 220 0.01 4.09 -5.27
C ILE A 220 -1.47 3.73 -5.11
N GLY A 221 -1.80 3.18 -3.94
CA GLY A 221 -3.13 3.09 -3.38
C GLY A 221 -3.32 4.21 -2.37
N ASP A 222 -4.12 5.19 -2.76
CA ASP A 222 -4.35 6.42 -2.02
C ASP A 222 -5.75 6.38 -1.38
N PRO A 223 -5.84 6.39 -0.03
CA PRO A 223 -7.12 6.34 0.65
C PRO A 223 -7.89 7.67 0.62
N HIS A 224 -7.29 8.78 0.15
CA HIS A 224 -7.85 10.13 0.21
C HIS A 224 -8.85 10.42 -0.92
N LEU A 225 -9.85 9.56 -1.05
CA LEU A 225 -10.93 9.74 -2.01
C LEU A 225 -11.97 10.74 -1.50
N ASN A 226 -12.26 11.74 -2.33
CA ASN A 226 -13.38 12.64 -2.13
C ASN A 226 -14.69 11.87 -2.31
N PHE A 227 -15.67 12.13 -1.43
CA PHE A 227 -16.94 11.42 -1.26
C PHE A 227 -17.86 11.28 -2.49
N GLU A 228 -17.45 11.78 -3.66
CA GLU A 228 -18.16 11.51 -4.90
C GLU A 228 -17.89 10.06 -5.31
N ARG A 229 -18.80 9.20 -4.84
CA ARG A 229 -18.88 7.74 -5.05
C ARG A 229 -19.11 7.41 -6.52
N ASP A 230 -18.22 7.81 -7.41
CA ASP A 230 -18.16 7.17 -8.72
C ASP A 230 -17.73 5.72 -8.50
N ALA A 231 -18.52 4.79 -9.02
CA ALA A 231 -18.33 3.34 -8.89
C ALA A 231 -17.11 2.82 -9.68
N ASN A 232 -16.15 3.70 -10.02
CA ASN A 232 -14.97 3.31 -10.77
C ASN A 232 -14.05 2.52 -9.83
N PRO A 233 -13.80 1.22 -10.11
CA PRO A 233 -12.91 0.40 -9.31
C PRO A 233 -11.44 0.82 -9.41
N LEU A 234 -11.10 1.83 -10.23
CA LEU A 234 -9.75 2.39 -10.28
C LEU A 234 -9.59 3.65 -9.41
N ASN A 235 -10.67 4.13 -8.79
CA ASN A 235 -10.57 5.21 -7.83
C ASN A 235 -9.63 4.77 -6.70
N GLY A 236 -8.72 5.66 -6.33
CA GLY A 236 -7.68 5.38 -5.34
C GLY A 236 -6.33 5.03 -5.95
N LEU A 237 -6.24 4.80 -7.28
CA LEU A 237 -5.05 4.26 -7.92
C LEU A 237 -4.40 5.25 -8.88
N TYR A 238 -3.10 5.46 -8.74
CA TYR A 238 -2.29 6.17 -9.72
C TYR A 238 -0.83 5.71 -9.70
N VAL A 239 -0.10 6.05 -10.76
CA VAL A 239 1.32 5.75 -10.86
C VAL A 239 2.14 7.02 -10.65
N VAL A 240 3.10 6.94 -9.75
CA VAL A 240 4.12 7.97 -9.53
C VAL A 240 5.36 7.58 -10.30
N GLU A 241 5.83 8.44 -11.20
CA GLU A 241 7.14 8.33 -11.83
C GLU A 241 8.14 9.21 -11.08
N LEU A 242 9.17 8.58 -10.51
CA LEU A 242 10.27 9.24 -9.81
C LEU A 242 11.56 9.11 -10.59
N ASP A 243 12.35 10.18 -10.63
CA ASP A 243 13.67 10.15 -11.24
C ASP A 243 14.71 9.42 -10.37
N ARG A 244 15.98 9.53 -10.77
CA ARG A 244 17.10 8.89 -10.07
C ARG A 244 17.35 9.43 -8.66
N ASP A 245 16.93 10.67 -8.41
CA ASP A 245 17.12 11.43 -7.16
C ASP A 245 15.83 11.48 -6.33
N GLY A 246 14.74 10.91 -6.86
CA GLY A 246 13.45 10.78 -6.19
C GLY A 246 12.58 12.03 -6.30
N ALA A 247 12.86 12.89 -7.28
CA ALA A 247 11.95 13.95 -7.65
C ALA A 247 10.82 13.40 -8.52
N LEU A 248 9.62 13.93 -8.34
CA LEU A 248 8.47 13.60 -9.18
C LEU A 248 8.72 14.08 -10.61
N VAL A 249 8.65 13.14 -11.56
CA VAL A 249 8.67 13.44 -13.01
C VAL A 249 7.25 13.63 -13.50
N GLU A 250 6.39 12.64 -13.24
CA GLU A 250 5.02 12.62 -13.73
C GLU A 250 4.12 11.81 -12.79
N LEU A 251 2.83 12.20 -12.73
CA LEU A 251 1.76 11.39 -12.19
C LEU A 251 0.98 10.81 -13.37
N VAL A 252 1.07 9.50 -13.56
CA VAL A 252 0.38 8.79 -14.64
C VAL A 252 -0.92 8.21 -14.09
N TYR A 253 -2.04 8.77 -14.54
CA TYR A 253 -3.38 8.42 -14.06
C TYR A 253 -4.11 7.52 -15.06
N PRO A 254 -4.64 6.36 -14.63
CA PRO A 254 -5.79 5.78 -15.30
C PRO A 254 -7.06 6.45 -14.72
N MET A 255 -7.36 7.66 -15.21
CA MET A 255 -8.63 8.38 -15.01
C MET A 255 -8.88 9.09 -13.65
N ILE A 256 -9.32 10.34 -13.80
CA ILE A 256 -9.97 11.31 -12.87
C ILE A 256 -9.11 12.09 -11.86
N LYS A 257 -8.66 13.28 -12.28
CA LYS A 257 -8.00 14.31 -11.45
C LYS A 257 -8.88 14.95 -10.36
N ASN A 258 -10.19 14.71 -10.35
CA ASN A 258 -11.13 15.46 -9.51
C ASN A 258 -11.51 14.75 -8.21
N HIS A 259 -11.08 13.50 -7.98
CA HIS A 259 -11.54 12.71 -6.82
C HIS A 259 -10.51 12.56 -5.71
N PHE A 260 -9.34 13.20 -5.81
CA PHE A 260 -8.30 13.12 -4.78
C PHE A 260 -8.09 14.46 -4.10
N ASP A 261 -7.63 14.41 -2.85
CA ASP A 261 -7.00 15.57 -2.22
C ASP A 261 -5.73 15.94 -3.00
N PRO A 262 -5.65 17.13 -3.63
CA PRO A 262 -4.48 17.54 -4.39
C PRO A 262 -3.17 17.54 -3.62
N GLU A 263 -3.23 17.66 -2.30
CA GLU A 263 -2.06 17.70 -1.44
C GLU A 263 -1.45 16.31 -1.19
N SER A 264 -2.25 15.24 -1.28
CA SER A 264 -1.78 13.86 -1.11
C SER A 264 -0.70 13.49 -2.13
N TYR A 265 -0.92 13.76 -3.42
CA TYR A 265 0.06 13.46 -4.45
C TYR A 265 1.19 14.50 -4.51
N ARG A 266 0.99 15.73 -4.02
CA ARG A 266 2.07 16.73 -3.90
C ARG A 266 3.15 16.28 -2.92
N ALA A 267 2.82 15.38 -1.98
CA ALA A 267 3.80 14.73 -1.12
C ALA A 267 4.95 14.07 -1.92
N PHE A 268 4.71 13.64 -3.17
CA PHE A 268 5.74 13.01 -3.99
C PHE A 268 6.70 13.98 -4.69
N ASN A 269 6.43 15.29 -4.72
CA ASN A 269 7.25 16.29 -5.44
C ASN A 269 8.74 16.19 -5.11
N THR A 270 9.05 15.92 -3.84
CA THR A 270 10.42 15.77 -3.33
C THR A 270 10.59 14.46 -2.56
N PHE A 271 9.94 13.38 -3.02
CA PHE A 271 9.89 12.08 -2.33
C PHE A 271 11.26 11.63 -1.81
N GLY A 272 12.29 11.65 -2.68
CA GLY A 272 13.64 11.21 -2.35
C GLY A 272 14.39 12.05 -1.31
N ASN A 273 13.90 13.25 -1.00
CA ASN A 273 14.49 14.18 -0.03
C ASN A 273 13.61 14.40 1.21
N GLN A 274 12.44 13.75 1.29
CA GLN A 274 11.55 13.83 2.44
C GLN A 274 11.79 12.66 3.41
N ASN A 275 11.38 12.87 4.66
CA ASN A 275 11.34 11.80 5.65
C ASN A 275 10.06 10.99 5.46
N TRP A 276 10.18 9.68 5.31
CA TRP A 276 9.04 8.76 5.28
C TRP A 276 9.22 7.64 6.28
N ASN A 277 8.15 7.26 6.96
CA ASN A 277 8.05 5.98 7.62
C ASN A 277 7.40 5.00 6.65
N LEU A 278 8.00 3.82 6.49
CA LEU A 278 7.57 2.78 5.57
C LEU A 278 7.39 1.50 6.38
N LEU A 279 6.31 0.76 6.13
CA LEU A 279 6.08 -0.54 6.75
C LEU A 279 6.00 -1.60 5.66
N PHE A 280 6.99 -2.46 5.64
CA PHE A 280 7.03 -3.67 4.81
C PHE A 280 6.47 -4.83 5.63
N ALA A 281 5.44 -5.51 5.15
CA ALA A 281 5.03 -6.80 5.71
C ALA A 281 5.63 -7.93 4.86
N GLU A 282 6.07 -9.02 5.49
CA GLU A 282 6.87 -10.10 4.87
C GLU A 282 6.29 -11.51 5.07
#